data_AF-A0A1D2W5K0-F1
#
_entry.id   AF-A0A1D2W5K0-F1
#
_cell.length_a   1.000
_cell.length_b   1.000
_cell.length_c   1.000
_cell.angle_alpha   90.00
_cell.angle_beta   90.00
_cell.angle_gamma   90.00
#
_symmetry.space_group_name_H-M   'P 1'
#
loop_
_entity.id
_entity.type
_entity.pdbx_description
1 polymer ?
#
loop_
_entity_poly.entity_id
_entity_poly.type
_entity_poly.pdbx_seq_one_letter_code
_entity_poly.pdbx_strand_id
1 'polypeptide(L)' 'MTDDPNIDKEFEAQLKGKMGWKCACSLDIVDNESTLRSVTCKKCGKTFKTNRDTEFCFKCAK' A
#
# COMPACT_ATOMS: atom_id res chain seq x y z
N MET A 1 7.19 -25.68 0.72
CA MET A 1 5.94 -24.91 0.84
C MET A 1 4.92 -25.91 1.34
N THR A 2 4.62 -25.89 2.63
CA THR A 2 3.68 -26.81 3.29
C THR A 2 2.27 -26.31 3.03
N ASP A 3 1.59 -26.91 2.04
CA ASP A 3 0.15 -26.78 1.80
C ASP A 3 -0.59 -27.44 2.98
N ASP A 4 -0.92 -26.65 4.00
CA ASP A 4 -1.74 -27.12 5.13
C ASP A 4 -3.20 -26.69 4.89
N PRO A 5 -4.11 -27.62 4.57
CA PRO A 5 -5.46 -27.33 4.08
C PRO A 5 -6.38 -26.68 5.13
N ASN A 6 -5.93 -26.53 6.37
CA ASN A 6 -6.67 -25.80 7.41
C ASN A 6 -6.49 -24.28 7.30
N ILE A 7 -5.31 -23.82 6.88
CA ILE A 7 -5.02 -22.38 6.74
C ILE A 7 -5.90 -21.76 5.66
N ASP A 8 -6.09 -22.46 4.53
CA ASP A 8 -6.92 -21.98 3.41
C ASP A 8 -8.40 -21.83 3.80
N LYS A 9 -8.95 -22.77 4.59
CA LYS A 9 -10.35 -22.70 5.03
C LYS A 9 -10.62 -21.54 5.98
N GLU A 10 -9.69 -21.27 6.90
CA GLU A 10 -9.82 -20.14 7.83
C GLU A 10 -9.65 -18.79 7.11
N PHE A 11 -8.73 -18.73 6.14
CA PHE A 11 -8.54 -17.56 5.28
C PHE A 11 -9.79 -17.29 4.40
N GLU A 12 -10.33 -18.34 3.76
CA GLU A 12 -11.55 -18.28 2.96
C GLU A 12 -12.77 -17.88 3.80
N ALA A 13 -12.91 -18.38 5.04
CA ALA A 13 -14.00 -18.01 5.94
C ALA A 13 -13.94 -16.52 6.35
N GLN A 14 -12.74 -16.00 6.64
CA GLN A 14 -12.52 -14.59 6.95
C GLN A 14 -12.81 -13.68 5.74
N LEU A 15 -12.48 -14.13 4.52
CA LEU A 15 -12.79 -13.43 3.27
C LEU A 15 -14.29 -13.42 2.98
N LYS A 16 -14.97 -14.57 3.13
CA LYS A 16 -16.39 -14.75 2.77
C LYS A 16 -17.33 -13.90 3.62
N GLY A 17 -16.98 -13.62 4.86
CA GLY A 17 -17.75 -12.72 5.75
C GLY A 17 -17.56 -11.22 5.45
N LYS A 18 -16.47 -10.82 4.78
CA LYS A 18 -16.13 -9.40 4.53
C LYS A 18 -16.39 -8.93 3.09
N MET A 19 -16.63 -9.83 2.14
CA MET A 19 -16.91 -9.54 0.72
C MET A 19 -18.36 -9.09 0.46
N GLY A 20 -18.93 -8.24 1.32
CA GLY A 20 -20.31 -7.74 1.15
C GLY A 20 -20.46 -6.64 0.09
N TRP A 21 -19.39 -5.91 -0.23
CA TRP A 21 -19.39 -4.80 -1.22
C TRP A 21 -18.00 -4.16 -1.43
N LYS A 22 -17.03 -4.42 -0.55
CA LYS A 22 -15.74 -3.72 -0.57
C LYS A 22 -14.69 -4.53 -1.35
N CYS A 23 -14.07 -3.90 -2.34
CA CYS A 23 -12.90 -4.42 -3.07
C CYS A 23 -11.88 -5.03 -2.09
N ALA A 24 -11.21 -6.12 -2.47
CA ALA A 24 -10.16 -6.76 -1.66
C ALA A 24 -9.08 -5.78 -1.18
N CYS A 25 -8.83 -4.72 -1.97
CA CYS A 25 -7.97 -3.59 -1.66
C CYS A 25 -8.39 -2.72 -0.45
N SER A 26 -9.61 -2.89 0.05
CA SER A 26 -10.18 -2.21 1.22
C SER A 26 -10.36 -3.14 2.41
N LEU A 27 -9.84 -4.36 2.34
CA LEU A 27 -9.85 -5.28 3.45
C LEU A 27 -8.64 -5.02 4.36
N ASP A 28 -8.89 -4.87 5.66
CA ASP A 28 -7.91 -4.68 6.74
C ASP A 28 -6.85 -5.81 6.85
N ILE A 29 -7.00 -6.88 6.06
CA ILE A 29 -6.04 -8.00 5.94
C ILE A 29 -4.89 -7.69 4.98
N VAL A 30 -5.02 -6.67 4.14
CA VAL A 30 -3.94 -6.21 3.27
C VAL A 30 -3.21 -5.10 4.03
N ASP A 31 -2.09 -5.47 4.66
CA ASP A 31 -1.19 -4.50 5.27
C ASP A 31 -0.71 -3.53 4.19
N ASN A 32 -1.30 -2.33 4.17
CA ASN A 32 -1.11 -1.34 3.13
C ASN A 32 -0.10 -0.28 3.59
N GLU A 33 0.97 -0.74 4.25
CA GLU A 33 2.11 0.10 4.61
C GLU A 33 2.73 0.72 3.35
N SER A 34 2.27 1.93 3.05
CA SER A 34 2.75 2.72 1.93
C SER A 34 4.19 3.17 2.23
N THR A 35 5.16 2.60 1.51
CA THR A 35 6.57 3.04 1.53
C THR A 35 6.80 4.47 0.98
N LEU A 36 5.71 5.15 0.59
CA LEU A 36 5.72 6.51 0.08
C LEU A 36 5.81 7.51 1.23
N ARG A 37 6.91 8.25 1.30
CA ARG A 37 7.08 9.40 2.20
C ARG A 37 6.64 10.70 1.54
N SER A 38 6.14 11.63 2.34
CA SER A 38 5.87 13.00 1.90
C SER A 38 7.18 13.81 1.92
N VAL A 39 7.53 14.40 0.79
CA VAL A 39 8.73 15.23 0.62
C VAL A 39 8.35 16.57 0.04
N THR A 40 8.95 17.65 0.54
CA THR A 40 8.79 18.99 -0.02
C THR A 40 10.00 19.34 -0.86
N CYS A 41 9.77 19.67 -2.14
CA CYS A 41 10.84 20.04 -3.07
C CYS A 41 11.54 21.31 -2.62
N LYS A 42 12.86 21.27 -2.41
CA LYS A 42 13.67 22.44 -2.03
C LYS A 42 13.68 23.56 -3.08
N LYS A 43 13.45 23.24 -4.36
CA LYS A 43 13.53 24.22 -5.47
C LYS A 43 12.21 24.95 -5.74
N CYS A 44 11.07 24.25 -5.67
CA CYS A 44 9.76 24.82 -6.03
C CYS A 44 8.74 24.82 -4.89
N GLY A 45 9.10 24.32 -3.70
CA GLY A 45 8.22 24.26 -2.54
C GLY A 45 7.07 23.26 -2.64
N LYS A 46 6.95 22.52 -3.75
CA LYS A 46 5.85 21.56 -3.94
C LYS A 46 6.05 20.33 -3.05
N THR A 47 5.04 19.97 -2.28
CA THR A 47 4.98 18.70 -1.53
C THR A 47 4.45 17.58 -2.42
N PHE A 48 5.11 16.43 -2.40
CA PHE A 48 4.75 15.24 -3.17
C PHE A 48 5.08 13.97 -2.40
N LYS A 49 4.43 12.86 -2.75
CA LYS A 49 4.72 11.55 -2.18
C LYS A 49 5.69 10.79 -3.08
N THR A 50 6.75 10.25 -2.51
CA THR A 50 7.74 9.45 -3.23
C THR A 50 8.39 8.45 -2.27
N ASN A 51 8.82 7.31 -2.78
CA ASN A 51 9.67 6.37 -2.06
C ASN A 51 11.16 6.57 -2.40
N ARG A 52 11.49 7.46 -3.34
CA ARG A 52 12.87 7.78 -3.72
C ARG A 52 13.53 8.70 -2.69
N ASP A 53 14.83 8.53 -2.52
CA ASP A 53 15.67 9.45 -1.74
C ASP A 53 16.05 10.66 -2.59
N THR A 54 15.20 11.68 -2.53
CA THR A 54 15.39 12.90 -3.30
C THR A 54 14.75 14.08 -2.58
N GLU A 55 15.40 15.23 -2.65
CA GLU A 55 14.91 16.49 -2.10
C GLU A 55 14.23 17.36 -3.17
N PHE A 56 14.15 16.87 -4.41
CA PHE A 56 13.65 17.60 -5.56
C PHE A 56 12.48 16.85 -6.21
N CYS A 57 11.48 17.59 -6.66
CA CYS A 57 10.40 16.99 -7.44
C CYS A 57 10.90 16.58 -8.84
N PHE A 58 10.16 15.69 -9.50
CA PHE A 58 10.44 15.19 -10.85
C PHE A 58 10.65 16.28 -11.91
N LYS A 59 10.06 17.47 -11.74
CA LYS A 59 10.27 18.61 -12.64
C LYS A 59 11.58 19.35 -12.37
N CYS A 60 12.02 19.37 -11.12
CA CYS A 60 13.19 20.11 -10.66
C CYS A 60 14.47 19.29 -10.67
N ALA A 61 14.36 17.97 -10.63
CA ALA A 61 15.46 17.00 -10.76
C ALA A 61 15.90 16.78 -12.23
N LYS A 62 15.41 17.60 -13.17
CA LYS A 62 15.90 17.69 -14.54
C LYS A 62 17.19 18.52 -14.60
#